data_AF-A0A3A8KUS3-F1
#
_entry.id   AF-A0A3A8KUS3-F1
#
_cell.length_a   1.000
_cell.length_b   1.000
_cell.length_c   1.000
_cell.angle_alpha   90.00
_cell.angle_beta   90.00
_cell.angle_gamma   90.00
#
_symmetry.space_group_name_H-M   'P 1'
#
loop_
_entity.id
_entity.type
_entity.pdbx_description
1 polymer ?
#
loop_
_entity_poly.entity_id
_entity_poly.type
_entity_poly.pdbx_seq_one_letter_code
_entity_poly.pdbx_strand_id
1 'polypeptide(L)'
;MSSILSTLPALYRELLPSFFQKEAPTETKATCSKCAMSRGSAQAAVESVDGVEHLFRPDTKCCTYYPRLPNYLIGALLSDDSKEMAEGRRRIEQKIDSRIGVSPQWVKAPAKFNHLYKNAHQFFGRSANMRCPYYALDSGGCTIWAYRESVCSTFFCKYVAGADGRRFWMSLKTYLTLAEFQLSRHALLQLMPEFLMDGRDKAEVATVPLTVEDLDDAPPLPKVYAALWKGYVGMEHDFYRACYDVVRAVPADGLERMLGLDGTIELKVLEKLHTQATAPTLPRVLRFNPDATVKWLSDGSVALGSYSEFDAVALPGEAYSLLVEFTGQKPVEAVRQHLRDHRQADLDPDILLELHRHRILVEP
;
A
#
# COMPACT_ATOMS: atom_id res chain seq x y z
N MET A 1 8.27 -8.00 16.17
CA MET A 1 8.06 -8.40 14.76
C MET A 1 6.75 -9.16 14.68
N SER A 2 6.07 -9.13 13.54
CA SER A 2 4.79 -9.81 13.32
C SER A 2 4.88 -10.61 12.02
N SER A 3 4.26 -11.78 11.94
CA SER A 3 4.27 -12.56 10.70
C SER A 3 3.60 -11.77 9.56
N ILE A 4 4.04 -11.95 8.32
CA ILE A 4 3.39 -11.32 7.15
C ILE A 4 1.90 -11.70 7.13
N LEU A 5 1.56 -12.96 7.39
CA LEU A 5 0.16 -13.41 7.46
C LEU A 5 -0.70 -12.67 8.48
N SER A 6 -0.12 -12.17 9.57
CA SER A 6 -0.89 -11.44 10.59
C SER A 6 -1.42 -10.08 10.11
N THR A 7 -0.85 -9.53 9.03
CA THR A 7 -1.27 -8.24 8.46
C THR A 7 -2.30 -8.38 7.34
N LEU A 8 -2.59 -9.62 6.90
CA LEU A 8 -3.43 -9.95 5.76
C LEU A 8 -4.79 -10.54 6.19
N PRO A 9 -5.81 -10.49 5.32
CA PRO A 9 -7.08 -11.19 5.54
C PRO A 9 -6.89 -12.68 5.90
N ALA A 10 -7.68 -13.17 6.86
CA ALA A 10 -7.51 -14.50 7.44
C ALA A 10 -7.62 -15.64 6.40
N LEU A 11 -8.40 -15.43 5.32
CA LEU A 11 -8.52 -16.36 4.19
C LEU A 11 -7.16 -16.75 3.59
N TYR A 12 -6.18 -15.85 3.59
CA TYR A 12 -4.89 -16.12 2.98
C TYR A 12 -3.98 -17.04 3.79
N ARG A 13 -4.30 -17.32 5.06
CA ARG A 13 -3.46 -18.13 5.96
C ARG A 13 -3.19 -19.54 5.44
N GLU A 14 -4.17 -20.11 4.75
CA GLU A 14 -4.10 -21.48 4.22
C GLU A 14 -3.76 -21.53 2.72
N LEU A 15 -3.85 -20.38 2.02
CA LEU A 15 -3.61 -20.28 0.59
C LEU A 15 -2.18 -19.85 0.24
N LEU A 16 -1.58 -18.99 1.06
CA LEU A 16 -0.27 -18.42 0.77
C LEU A 16 0.88 -19.38 1.14
N PRO A 17 1.97 -19.41 0.37
CA PRO A 17 3.14 -20.24 0.66
C PRO A 17 3.73 -20.02 2.06
N SER A 18 4.48 -21.00 2.55
CA SER A 18 5.12 -20.96 3.88
C SER A 18 6.01 -19.73 4.12
N PHE A 19 6.55 -19.12 3.05
CA PHE A 19 7.27 -17.85 3.12
C PHE A 19 6.51 -16.78 3.91
N PHE A 20 5.18 -16.70 3.78
CA PHE A 20 4.35 -15.68 4.44
C PHE A 20 4.24 -15.88 5.96
N GLN A 21 4.70 -17.00 6.49
CA GLN A 21 4.82 -17.21 7.93
C GLN A 21 6.02 -16.47 8.53
N LYS A 22 6.99 -16.04 7.70
CA LYS A 22 8.12 -15.23 8.14
C LYS A 22 7.66 -13.88 8.70
N GLU A 23 8.48 -13.34 9.58
CA GLU A 23 8.27 -12.03 10.17
C GLU A 23 8.54 -10.89 9.19
N ALA A 24 7.69 -9.86 9.18
CA ALA A 24 7.93 -8.62 8.45
C ALA A 24 8.39 -7.49 9.40
N PRO A 25 9.05 -6.45 8.85
CA PRO A 25 9.26 -5.19 9.59
C PRO A 25 7.93 -4.66 10.13
N THR A 26 7.85 -4.45 11.44
CA THR A 26 6.67 -3.84 12.05
C THR A 26 6.72 -2.33 11.81
N GLU A 27 5.78 -1.80 11.02
CA GLU A 27 5.78 -0.40 10.59
C GLU A 27 5.28 0.58 11.66
N THR A 28 6.07 0.74 12.72
CA THR A 28 5.76 1.62 13.87
C THR A 28 5.73 3.11 13.49
N LYS A 29 6.39 3.51 12.39
CA LYS A 29 6.34 4.87 11.84
C LYS A 29 5.03 5.19 11.11
N ALA A 30 4.14 4.21 10.88
CA ALA A 30 2.92 4.37 10.06
C ALA A 30 1.68 3.67 10.66
N THR A 31 1.35 3.99 11.92
CA THR A 31 0.16 3.44 12.58
C THR A 31 -1.10 4.27 12.32
N CYS A 32 -2.22 3.63 11.97
CA CYS A 32 -3.48 4.35 11.67
C CYS A 32 -4.09 5.01 12.92
N SER A 33 -3.95 4.40 14.10
CA SER A 33 -4.47 4.93 15.37
C SER A 33 -3.71 6.18 15.84
N LYS A 34 -2.41 6.28 15.52
CA LYS A 34 -1.56 7.45 15.81
C LYS A 34 -0.81 7.89 14.55
N CYS A 35 -1.56 8.42 13.59
CA CYS A 35 -1.05 8.75 12.26
C CYS A 35 0.10 9.78 12.32
N ALA A 36 1.31 9.35 11.97
CA ALA A 36 2.51 10.20 11.95
C ALA A 36 2.42 11.35 10.93
N MET A 37 1.54 11.23 9.94
CA MET A 37 1.31 12.24 8.91
C MET A 37 0.15 13.19 9.25
N SER A 38 -0.58 12.99 10.35
CA SER A 38 -1.70 13.87 10.68
C SER A 38 -1.22 15.16 11.34
N ARG A 39 -1.70 16.32 10.85
CA ARG A 39 -1.32 17.65 11.37
C ARG A 39 -1.39 17.79 12.90
N GLY A 40 -2.36 17.15 13.55
CA GLY A 40 -2.56 17.27 15.01
C GLY A 40 -1.57 16.43 15.84
N SER A 41 -0.97 15.38 15.27
CA SER A 41 -0.06 14.46 15.98
C SER A 41 1.38 14.55 15.49
N ALA A 42 1.63 15.26 14.39
CA ALA A 42 2.93 15.45 13.77
C ALA A 42 3.79 16.52 14.48
N GLN A 43 3.88 16.47 15.81
CA GLN A 43 4.59 17.48 16.64
C GLN A 43 6.11 17.59 16.36
N ALA A 44 6.68 16.66 15.60
CA ALA A 44 8.08 16.64 15.17
C ALA A 44 8.24 16.37 13.66
N ALA A 45 7.21 16.63 12.85
CA ALA A 45 7.37 16.50 11.41
C ALA A 45 8.27 17.62 10.88
N VAL A 46 9.33 17.20 10.19
CA VAL A 46 10.20 18.09 9.44
C VAL A 46 9.35 18.83 8.41
N GLU A 47 9.50 20.16 8.32
CA GLU A 47 8.88 20.92 7.25
C GLU A 47 9.25 20.32 5.90
N SER A 48 8.32 20.40 4.95
CA SER A 48 8.60 19.81 3.65
C SER A 48 9.85 20.42 3.01
N VAL A 49 10.71 19.54 2.50
CA VAL A 49 11.93 19.89 1.80
C VAL A 49 11.67 20.55 0.45
N ASP A 50 10.51 20.29 -0.15
CA ASP A 50 10.09 20.85 -1.45
C ASP A 50 9.16 22.08 -1.34
N GLY A 51 8.83 22.51 -0.11
CA GLY A 51 7.92 23.63 0.14
C GLY A 51 6.42 23.32 -0.04
N VAL A 52 6.05 22.08 -0.37
CA VAL A 52 4.67 21.62 -0.48
C VAL A 52 4.24 20.96 0.83
N GLU A 53 3.06 21.28 1.33
CA GLU A 53 2.56 20.62 2.53
C GLU A 53 2.11 19.18 2.25
N HIS A 54 2.78 18.23 2.90
CA HIS A 54 2.52 16.79 2.77
C HIS A 54 1.74 16.16 3.94
N LEU A 55 1.40 16.95 4.97
CA LEU A 55 0.64 16.45 6.12
C LEU A 55 -0.83 16.20 5.75
N PHE A 56 -1.35 15.09 6.27
CA PHE A 56 -2.72 14.66 6.08
C PHE A 56 -3.65 15.34 7.06
N ARG A 57 -4.92 15.48 6.65
CA ARG A 57 -5.98 15.91 7.55
C ARG A 57 -6.27 14.81 8.58
N PRO A 58 -6.57 15.18 9.84
CA PRO A 58 -6.95 14.20 10.88
C PRO A 58 -8.18 13.36 10.54
N ASP A 59 -9.10 13.92 9.77
CA ASP A 59 -10.38 13.31 9.39
C ASP A 59 -10.30 12.48 8.09
N THR A 60 -9.12 12.36 7.46
CA THR A 60 -8.92 11.50 6.28
C THR A 60 -7.70 10.60 6.39
N LYS A 61 -6.60 11.07 7.01
CA LYS A 61 -5.31 10.35 7.07
C LYS A 61 -4.90 9.89 5.67
N CYS A 62 -4.27 8.72 5.51
CA CYS A 62 -4.03 8.10 4.21
C CYS A 62 -5.28 7.42 3.59
N CYS A 63 -6.43 7.43 4.27
CA CYS A 63 -7.68 6.82 3.80
C CYS A 63 -8.40 7.71 2.78
N THR A 64 -7.67 8.20 1.78
CA THR A 64 -8.21 8.86 0.58
C THR A 64 -8.04 8.03 -0.69
N TYR A 65 -7.71 6.75 -0.51
CA TYR A 65 -7.73 5.74 -1.56
C TYR A 65 -9.00 4.90 -1.42
N TYR A 66 -9.68 4.66 -2.53
CA TYR A 66 -10.85 3.79 -2.59
C TYR A 66 -10.41 2.41 -3.10
N PRO A 67 -10.48 1.35 -2.26
CA PRO A 67 -9.98 0.03 -2.65
C PRO A 67 -10.80 -0.62 -3.76
N ARG A 68 -10.12 -1.43 -4.57
CA ARG A 68 -10.73 -2.34 -5.53
C ARG A 68 -10.83 -3.73 -4.90
N LEU A 69 -11.96 -4.04 -4.30
CA LEU A 69 -12.17 -5.30 -3.59
C LEU A 69 -12.52 -6.43 -4.57
N PRO A 70 -11.79 -7.57 -4.56
CA PRO A 70 -12.15 -8.74 -5.35
C PRO A 70 -13.44 -9.38 -4.83
N ASN A 71 -14.19 -10.00 -5.75
CA ASN A 71 -15.45 -10.69 -5.48
C ASN A 71 -15.45 -11.59 -4.24
N TYR A 72 -14.40 -12.38 -4.03
CA TYR A 72 -14.31 -13.30 -2.89
C TYR A 72 -14.01 -12.60 -1.56
N LEU A 73 -13.29 -11.47 -1.53
CA LEU A 73 -13.09 -10.70 -0.29
C LEU A 73 -14.37 -10.00 0.13
N ILE A 74 -15.18 -9.56 -0.85
CA ILE A 74 -16.53 -9.05 -0.60
C ILE A 74 -17.40 -10.16 -0.01
N GLY A 75 -17.39 -11.34 -0.64
CA GLY A 75 -18.10 -12.51 -0.12
C GLY A 75 -17.67 -12.91 1.30
N ALA A 76 -16.37 -12.85 1.58
CA ALA A 76 -15.82 -13.14 2.90
C ALA A 76 -16.33 -12.13 3.94
N LEU A 77 -16.33 -10.83 3.62
CA LEU A 77 -16.91 -9.79 4.48
C LEU A 77 -18.40 -9.99 4.69
N LEU A 78 -19.16 -10.28 3.63
CA LEU A 78 -20.61 -10.52 3.68
C LEU A 78 -21.01 -11.80 4.44
N SER A 79 -20.05 -12.70 4.69
CA SER A 79 -20.24 -13.97 5.41
C SER A 79 -19.69 -13.94 6.83
N ASP A 80 -19.02 -12.86 7.23
CA ASP A 80 -18.52 -12.69 8.60
C ASP A 80 -19.64 -12.11 9.45
N ASP A 81 -20.20 -12.83 10.41
CA ASP A 81 -21.27 -12.34 11.29
C ASP A 81 -20.79 -11.61 12.56
N SER A 82 -19.48 -11.40 12.71
CA SER A 82 -18.90 -10.70 13.87
C SER A 82 -19.49 -9.29 14.04
N LYS A 83 -19.55 -8.84 15.29
CA LYS A 83 -20.07 -7.49 15.61
C LYS A 83 -19.10 -6.42 15.11
N GLU A 84 -17.82 -6.71 15.14
CA GLU A 84 -16.72 -5.85 14.73
C GLU A 84 -16.85 -5.48 13.24
N MET A 85 -17.30 -6.43 12.40
CA MET A 85 -17.46 -6.21 10.96
C MET A 85 -18.86 -5.73 10.54
N ALA A 86 -19.81 -5.57 11.47
CA ALA A 86 -21.19 -5.22 11.13
C ALA A 86 -21.31 -3.90 10.34
N GLU A 87 -20.55 -2.87 10.73
CA GLU A 87 -20.55 -1.59 10.00
C GLU A 87 -19.85 -1.72 8.63
N GLY A 88 -18.81 -2.55 8.53
CA GLY A 88 -18.16 -2.88 7.25
C GLY A 88 -19.13 -3.57 6.28
N ARG A 89 -19.88 -4.57 6.78
CA ARG A 89 -20.94 -5.28 6.04
C ARG A 89 -22.00 -4.32 5.54
N ARG A 90 -22.59 -3.52 6.44
CA ARG A 90 -23.62 -2.54 6.08
C ARG A 90 -23.17 -1.60 4.96
N ARG A 91 -21.91 -1.11 5.02
CA ARG A 91 -21.36 -0.20 4.01
C ARG A 91 -21.10 -0.88 2.67
N ILE A 92 -20.64 -2.14 2.67
CA ILE A 92 -20.43 -2.87 1.41
C ILE A 92 -21.77 -3.25 0.77
N GLU A 93 -22.78 -3.63 1.55
CA GLU A 93 -24.13 -3.90 1.07
C GLU A 93 -24.73 -2.65 0.41
N GLN A 94 -24.67 -1.50 1.10
CA GLN A 94 -25.08 -0.22 0.53
C GLN A 94 -24.35 0.12 -0.78
N LYS A 95 -23.05 -0.21 -0.85
CA LYS A 95 -22.26 -0.01 -2.07
C LYS A 95 -22.73 -0.93 -3.20
N ILE A 96 -23.01 -2.21 -2.92
CA ILE A 96 -23.54 -3.17 -3.89
C ILE A 96 -24.90 -2.70 -4.40
N ASP A 97 -25.80 -2.31 -3.51
CA ASP A 97 -27.15 -1.79 -3.83
C ASP A 97 -27.10 -0.54 -4.71
N SER A 98 -26.07 0.31 -4.55
CA SER A 98 -25.89 1.50 -5.39
C SER A 98 -25.58 1.17 -6.85
N ARG A 99 -25.06 -0.03 -7.15
CA ARG A 99 -24.59 -0.50 -8.47
C ARG A 99 -23.45 0.31 -9.11
N ILE A 100 -23.00 1.39 -8.47
CA ILE A 100 -21.95 2.27 -9.00
C ILE A 100 -20.59 1.62 -8.75
N GLY A 101 -19.84 1.29 -9.81
CA GLY A 101 -18.54 0.64 -9.69
C GLY A 101 -18.62 -0.79 -9.13
N VAL A 102 -19.74 -1.48 -9.38
CA VAL A 102 -20.03 -2.85 -8.90
C VAL A 102 -20.10 -3.78 -10.11
N SER A 103 -19.26 -4.82 -10.14
CA SER A 103 -19.24 -5.83 -11.20
C SER A 103 -19.00 -7.22 -10.62
N PRO A 104 -19.31 -8.31 -11.35
CA PRO A 104 -19.04 -9.67 -10.89
C PRO A 104 -17.60 -9.93 -10.41
N GLN A 105 -16.62 -9.17 -10.90
CA GLN A 105 -15.23 -9.33 -10.50
C GLN A 105 -14.83 -8.41 -9.32
N TRP A 106 -15.37 -7.18 -9.28
CA TRP A 106 -14.86 -6.13 -8.39
C TRP A 106 -15.97 -5.24 -7.82
N VAL A 107 -15.80 -4.83 -6.57
CA VAL A 107 -16.36 -3.57 -6.06
C VAL A 107 -15.24 -2.54 -6.02
N LYS A 108 -15.38 -1.48 -6.82
CA LYS A 108 -14.36 -0.43 -6.99
C LYS A 108 -14.95 0.98 -6.83
N ALA A 109 -14.05 1.96 -6.82
CA ALA A 109 -14.43 3.36 -6.80
C ALA A 109 -15.30 3.73 -8.02
N PRO A 110 -16.23 4.69 -7.87
CA PRO A 110 -16.91 5.31 -9.02
C PRO A 110 -15.92 5.86 -10.06
N ALA A 111 -16.32 5.93 -11.33
CA ALA A 111 -15.44 6.42 -12.39
C ALA A 111 -14.96 7.87 -12.15
N LYS A 112 -15.85 8.74 -11.66
CA LYS A 112 -15.54 10.11 -11.20
C LYS A 112 -14.45 10.14 -10.14
N PHE A 113 -14.52 9.27 -9.13
CA PHE A 113 -13.47 9.15 -8.11
C PHE A 113 -12.13 8.76 -8.73
N ASN A 114 -12.10 7.75 -9.60
CA ASN A 114 -10.87 7.31 -10.27
C ASN A 114 -10.26 8.42 -11.13
N HIS A 115 -11.11 9.19 -11.83
CA HIS A 115 -10.66 10.33 -12.63
C HIS A 115 -10.02 11.41 -11.76
N LEU A 116 -10.65 11.78 -10.63
CA LEU A 116 -10.06 12.72 -9.68
C LEU A 116 -8.77 12.16 -9.07
N TYR A 117 -8.78 10.92 -8.60
CA TYR A 117 -7.63 10.30 -7.95
C TYR A 117 -6.39 10.26 -8.86
N LYS A 118 -6.59 10.01 -10.17
CA LYS A 118 -5.53 10.00 -11.18
C LYS A 118 -4.95 11.39 -11.49
N ASN A 119 -5.76 12.45 -11.37
CA ASN A 119 -5.35 13.80 -11.77
C ASN A 119 -5.03 14.72 -10.57
N ALA A 120 -5.23 14.25 -9.34
CA ALA A 120 -5.25 15.09 -8.16
C ALA A 120 -4.35 14.52 -7.04
N HIS A 121 -3.18 13.98 -7.42
CA HIS A 121 -2.22 13.33 -6.50
C HIS A 121 -1.82 14.20 -5.30
N GLN A 122 -1.66 15.52 -5.50
CA GLN A 122 -1.32 16.49 -4.45
C GLN A 122 -2.34 16.59 -3.30
N PHE A 123 -3.56 16.06 -3.50
CA PHE A 123 -4.63 16.07 -2.49
C PHE A 123 -4.77 14.75 -1.73
N PHE A 124 -3.88 13.78 -1.96
CA PHE A 124 -3.84 12.54 -1.19
C PHE A 124 -3.70 12.87 0.30
N GLY A 125 -4.57 12.28 1.11
CA GLY A 125 -4.71 12.53 2.54
C GLY A 125 -5.13 13.94 2.94
N ARG A 126 -5.44 14.82 1.97
CA ARG A 126 -5.68 16.25 2.19
C ARG A 126 -7.06 16.73 1.74
N SER A 127 -7.78 15.95 0.93
CA SER A 127 -9.15 16.27 0.52
C SER A 127 -10.19 15.41 1.25
N ALA A 128 -11.10 16.07 1.97
CA ALA A 128 -12.24 15.40 2.60
C ALA A 128 -13.18 14.74 1.58
N ASN A 129 -13.27 15.29 0.36
CA ASN A 129 -14.09 14.75 -0.72
C ASN A 129 -13.52 13.45 -1.31
N MET A 130 -12.25 13.14 -1.04
CA MET A 130 -11.60 11.90 -1.47
C MET A 130 -11.60 10.82 -0.38
N ARG A 131 -12.25 11.06 0.77
CA ARG A 131 -12.29 10.11 1.89
C ARG A 131 -12.87 8.77 1.43
N CYS A 132 -12.16 7.70 1.76
CA CYS A 132 -12.61 6.33 1.54
C CYS A 132 -13.95 6.10 2.26
N PRO A 133 -14.96 5.51 1.60
CA PRO A 133 -16.26 5.27 2.23
C PRO A 133 -16.19 4.28 3.40
N TYR A 134 -15.12 3.50 3.50
CA TYR A 134 -14.90 2.56 4.60
C TYR A 134 -14.11 3.17 5.77
N TYR A 135 -13.80 4.47 5.73
CA TYR A 135 -13.21 5.18 6.87
C TYR A 135 -14.30 5.53 7.88
N ALA A 136 -14.13 5.11 9.12
CA ALA A 136 -15.00 5.42 10.24
C ALA A 136 -14.48 6.67 10.97
N LEU A 137 -15.26 7.75 10.96
CA LEU A 137 -14.85 9.04 11.54
C LEU A 137 -14.77 9.00 13.06
N ASP A 138 -15.68 8.25 13.69
CA ASP A 138 -15.80 8.04 15.12
C ASP A 138 -14.60 7.27 15.70
N SER A 139 -14.20 6.17 15.05
CA SER A 139 -13.05 5.35 15.49
C SER A 139 -11.72 5.80 14.87
N GLY A 140 -11.76 6.56 13.78
CA GLY A 140 -10.58 6.89 12.97
C GLY A 140 -9.94 5.69 12.28
N GLY A 141 -10.68 4.58 12.12
CA GLY A 141 -10.23 3.30 11.57
C GLY A 141 -10.92 2.91 10.26
N CYS A 142 -10.58 1.73 9.74
CA CYS A 142 -11.20 1.14 8.55
C CYS A 142 -12.26 0.11 8.98
N THR A 143 -13.49 0.27 8.51
CA THR A 143 -14.61 -0.64 8.84
C THR A 143 -14.48 -2.02 8.19
N ILE A 144 -13.60 -2.16 7.19
CA ILE A 144 -13.33 -3.42 6.48
C ILE A 144 -11.89 -3.90 6.71
N TRP A 145 -11.26 -3.51 7.82
CA TRP A 145 -9.82 -3.73 8.05
C TRP A 145 -9.37 -5.19 7.85
N ALA A 146 -10.20 -6.15 8.28
CA ALA A 146 -9.93 -7.59 8.16
C ALA A 146 -10.03 -8.14 6.72
N TYR A 147 -10.64 -7.39 5.80
CA TYR A 147 -10.93 -7.78 4.42
C TYR A 147 -10.38 -6.78 3.40
N ARG A 148 -9.25 -6.14 3.74
CA ARG A 148 -8.56 -5.19 2.87
C ARG A 148 -7.87 -5.91 1.71
N GLU A 149 -7.93 -5.30 0.54
CA GLU A 149 -7.17 -5.74 -0.63
C GLU A 149 -5.68 -5.35 -0.52
N SER A 150 -4.90 -5.80 -1.50
CA SER A 150 -3.44 -5.74 -1.55
C SER A 150 -2.87 -4.35 -1.28
N VAL A 151 -3.40 -3.29 -1.88
CA VAL A 151 -2.93 -1.91 -1.68
C VAL A 151 -3.15 -1.48 -0.24
N CYS A 152 -4.38 -1.57 0.25
CA CYS A 152 -4.72 -1.19 1.62
C CYS A 152 -3.97 -2.01 2.68
N SER A 153 -3.67 -3.28 2.39
CA SER A 153 -2.94 -4.18 3.31
C SER A 153 -1.43 -3.94 3.34
N THR A 154 -0.87 -3.25 2.34
CA THR A 154 0.58 -3.05 2.20
C THR A 154 1.01 -1.58 2.13
N PHE A 155 0.06 -0.64 2.20
CA PHE A 155 0.37 0.78 2.16
C PHE A 155 0.84 1.31 3.52
N PHE A 156 1.99 1.96 3.52
CA PHE A 156 2.53 2.71 4.65
C PHE A 156 3.07 4.05 4.16
N CYS A 157 2.82 5.13 4.90
CA CYS A 157 3.34 6.45 4.55
C CYS A 157 4.84 6.61 4.88
N LYS A 158 5.33 5.85 5.87
CA LYS A 158 6.71 5.84 6.35
C LYS A 158 7.13 4.41 6.63
N TYR A 159 8.40 4.12 6.41
CA TYR A 159 8.94 2.77 6.50
C TYR A 159 10.05 2.71 7.55
N VAL A 160 9.93 1.81 8.53
CA VAL A 160 10.96 1.53 9.54
C VAL A 160 12.24 1.05 8.85
N ALA A 161 12.10 0.27 7.78
CA ALA A 161 13.23 -0.15 6.97
C ALA A 161 13.60 0.80 5.82
N GLY A 162 13.13 2.04 5.86
CA GLY A 162 13.40 3.06 4.84
C GLY A 162 13.04 2.58 3.44
N ALA A 163 13.91 2.86 2.47
CA ALA A 163 13.74 2.48 1.08
C ALA A 163 13.64 0.95 0.89
N ASP A 164 14.33 0.15 1.70
CA ASP A 164 14.26 -1.31 1.63
C ASP A 164 12.90 -1.84 2.08
N GLY A 165 12.36 -1.26 3.16
CA GLY A 165 10.98 -1.51 3.59
C GLY A 165 9.98 -1.14 2.50
N ARG A 166 10.10 0.05 1.90
CA ARG A 166 9.25 0.48 0.78
C ARG A 166 9.27 -0.53 -0.36
N ARG A 167 10.44 -0.99 -0.79
CA ARG A 167 10.59 -1.97 -1.86
C ARG A 167 9.94 -3.31 -1.50
N PHE A 168 10.18 -3.81 -0.29
CA PHE A 168 9.56 -5.03 0.20
C PHE A 168 8.03 -4.97 0.18
N TRP A 169 7.42 -3.95 0.79
CA TRP A 169 5.96 -3.81 0.83
C TRP A 169 5.34 -3.59 -0.54
N MET A 170 6.02 -2.86 -1.43
CA MET A 170 5.58 -2.70 -2.81
C MET A 170 5.64 -4.00 -3.62
N SER A 171 6.65 -4.84 -3.39
CA SER A 171 6.71 -6.17 -4.00
C SER A 171 5.65 -7.11 -3.43
N LEU A 172 5.41 -7.06 -2.11
CA LEU A 172 4.32 -7.81 -1.49
C LEU A 172 2.97 -7.42 -2.08
N LYS A 173 2.74 -6.11 -2.30
CA LYS A 173 1.55 -5.61 -2.99
C LYS A 173 1.39 -6.22 -4.37
N THR A 174 2.46 -6.26 -5.17
CA THR A 174 2.46 -6.85 -6.52
C THR A 174 2.06 -8.32 -6.49
N TYR A 175 2.68 -9.11 -5.61
CA TYR A 175 2.35 -10.52 -5.43
C TYR A 175 0.87 -10.70 -5.02
N LEU A 176 0.39 -9.94 -4.04
CA LEU A 176 -0.99 -10.02 -3.58
C LEU A 176 -1.98 -9.57 -4.65
N THR A 177 -1.65 -8.55 -5.45
CA THR A 177 -2.48 -8.12 -6.59
C THR A 177 -2.64 -9.26 -7.60
N LEU A 178 -1.55 -9.98 -7.90
CA LEU A 178 -1.59 -11.14 -8.78
C LEU A 178 -2.47 -12.25 -8.19
N ALA A 179 -2.31 -12.55 -6.89
CA ALA A 179 -3.13 -13.53 -6.18
C ALA A 179 -4.63 -13.14 -6.19
N GLU A 180 -4.95 -11.89 -5.89
CA GLU A 180 -6.31 -11.36 -5.91
C GLU A 180 -6.95 -11.49 -7.29
N PHE A 181 -6.20 -11.16 -8.34
CA PHE A 181 -6.68 -11.26 -9.71
C PHE A 181 -6.97 -12.70 -10.11
N GLN A 182 -6.05 -13.65 -9.82
CA GLN A 182 -6.25 -15.04 -10.18
C GLN A 182 -7.33 -15.73 -9.37
N LEU A 183 -7.41 -15.49 -8.06
CA LEU A 183 -8.50 -16.04 -7.22
C LEU A 183 -9.87 -15.50 -7.64
N SER A 184 -9.94 -14.22 -8.00
CA SER A 184 -11.18 -13.63 -8.49
C SER A 184 -11.62 -14.24 -9.84
N ARG A 185 -10.68 -14.46 -10.76
CA ARG A 185 -10.94 -15.15 -12.04
C ARG A 185 -11.31 -16.61 -11.84
N HIS A 186 -10.69 -17.29 -10.87
CA HIS A 186 -11.05 -18.66 -10.53
C HIS A 186 -12.51 -18.75 -10.11
N ALA A 187 -12.97 -17.87 -9.20
CA ALA A 187 -14.37 -17.80 -8.81
C ALA A 187 -15.30 -17.52 -10.01
N LEU A 188 -14.94 -16.59 -10.88
CA LEU A 188 -15.70 -16.29 -12.10
C LEU A 188 -15.75 -17.48 -13.06
N LEU A 189 -14.65 -18.21 -13.24
CA LEU A 189 -14.62 -19.37 -14.12
C LEU A 189 -15.61 -20.45 -13.66
N GLN A 190 -15.83 -20.58 -12.35
CA GLN A 190 -16.78 -21.55 -11.80
C GLN A 190 -18.24 -21.07 -11.86
N LEU A 191 -18.49 -19.77 -11.64
CA LEU A 191 -19.86 -19.25 -11.42
C LEU A 191 -20.44 -18.48 -12.61
N MET A 192 -19.59 -17.84 -13.41
CA MET A 192 -19.96 -16.99 -14.54
C MET A 192 -18.83 -16.98 -15.62
N PRO A 193 -18.49 -18.16 -16.20
CA PRO A 193 -17.36 -18.29 -17.12
C PRO A 193 -17.46 -17.37 -18.35
N GLU A 194 -18.68 -17.05 -18.79
CA GLU A 194 -18.94 -16.15 -19.89
C GLU A 194 -18.43 -14.72 -19.64
N PHE A 195 -18.25 -14.31 -18.38
CA PHE A 195 -17.61 -13.03 -18.06
C PHE A 195 -16.15 -12.99 -18.54
N LEU A 196 -15.43 -14.11 -18.38
CA LEU A 196 -14.05 -14.26 -18.82
C LEU A 196 -13.97 -14.46 -20.33
N MET A 197 -14.88 -15.23 -20.92
CA MET A 197 -14.91 -15.49 -22.37
C MET A 197 -15.22 -14.21 -23.17
N ASP A 198 -16.03 -13.31 -22.62
CA ASP A 198 -16.28 -11.98 -23.17
C ASP A 198 -15.06 -11.03 -23.02
N GLY A 199 -14.00 -11.45 -22.32
CA GLY A 199 -12.80 -10.66 -22.05
C GLY A 199 -13.02 -9.51 -21.06
N ARG A 200 -14.07 -9.55 -20.23
CA ARG A 200 -14.44 -8.49 -19.27
C ARG A 200 -13.56 -8.47 -18.02
N ASP A 201 -12.73 -9.50 -17.84
CA ASP A 201 -11.76 -9.61 -16.74
C ASP A 201 -10.46 -8.86 -16.99
N LYS A 202 -10.18 -8.52 -18.25
CA LYS A 202 -8.96 -7.80 -18.63
C LYS A 202 -8.98 -6.40 -18.02
N ALA A 203 -7.79 -5.89 -17.71
CA ALA A 203 -7.62 -4.52 -17.24
C ALA A 203 -8.36 -3.56 -18.19
N GLU A 204 -9.06 -2.57 -17.66
CA GLU A 204 -9.64 -1.49 -18.45
C GLU A 204 -8.49 -0.74 -19.14
N VAL A 205 -8.13 -1.15 -20.36
CA VAL A 205 -7.04 -0.57 -21.15
C VAL A 205 -7.40 0.84 -21.65
N ALA A 206 -8.68 1.22 -21.59
CA ALA A 206 -9.15 2.51 -22.05
C ALA A 206 -9.51 3.44 -20.89
N THR A 207 -8.99 4.67 -20.93
CA THR A 207 -9.66 5.82 -20.32
C THR A 207 -10.96 6.05 -21.08
N VAL A 208 -12.00 5.30 -20.71
CA VAL A 208 -13.36 5.56 -21.18
C VAL A 208 -13.73 6.97 -20.69
N PRO A 209 -14.21 7.87 -21.56
CA PRO A 209 -14.72 9.17 -21.13
C PRO A 209 -15.81 8.99 -20.06
N LEU A 210 -15.83 9.86 -19.07
CA LEU A 210 -16.89 9.87 -18.06
C LEU A 210 -18.24 10.09 -18.74
N THR A 211 -19.25 9.30 -18.38
CA THR A 211 -20.62 9.53 -18.83
C THR A 211 -21.33 10.56 -17.93
N VAL A 212 -22.55 10.97 -18.30
CA VAL A 212 -23.37 11.84 -17.44
C VAL A 212 -23.69 11.13 -16.13
N GLU A 213 -24.03 9.84 -16.20
CA GLU A 213 -24.30 9.00 -15.03
C GLU A 213 -23.09 8.93 -14.09
N ASP A 214 -21.87 8.86 -14.64
CA ASP A 214 -20.65 8.89 -13.82
C ASP A 214 -20.47 10.22 -13.06
N LEU A 215 -20.85 11.35 -13.67
CA LEU A 215 -20.73 12.67 -13.07
C LEU A 215 -21.82 12.94 -12.01
N ASP A 216 -23.01 12.42 -12.27
CA ASP A 216 -24.19 12.53 -11.39
C ASP A 216 -24.23 11.47 -10.28
N ASP A 217 -23.19 10.62 -10.19
CA ASP A 217 -23.10 9.51 -9.24
C ASP A 217 -24.36 8.61 -9.33
N ALA A 218 -24.81 8.32 -10.55
CA ALA A 218 -25.97 7.49 -10.87
C ALA A 218 -25.56 6.06 -11.26
N PRO A 219 -26.42 5.05 -11.02
CA PRO A 219 -26.15 3.68 -11.44
C PRO A 219 -26.06 3.56 -12.97
N PRO A 220 -25.36 2.55 -13.50
CA PRO A 220 -25.35 2.28 -14.93
C PRO A 220 -26.75 2.07 -15.50
N LEU A 221 -26.94 2.40 -16.78
CA LEU A 221 -28.19 2.16 -17.49
C LEU A 221 -28.63 0.69 -17.33
N PRO A 222 -29.94 0.39 -17.14
CA PRO A 222 -30.42 -0.96 -16.86
C PRO A 222 -29.94 -2.02 -17.86
N LYS A 223 -29.88 -1.68 -19.16
CA LYS A 223 -29.37 -2.57 -20.22
C LYS A 223 -27.89 -2.91 -20.05
N VAL A 224 -27.06 -1.92 -19.67
CA VAL A 224 -25.62 -2.11 -19.42
C VAL A 224 -25.43 -2.98 -18.18
N TYR A 225 -26.19 -2.70 -17.12
CA TYR A 225 -26.14 -3.47 -15.88
C TYR A 225 -26.57 -4.93 -16.09
N ALA A 226 -27.67 -5.16 -16.80
CA ALA A 226 -28.15 -6.51 -17.12
C ALA A 226 -27.17 -7.28 -18.02
N ALA A 227 -26.50 -6.62 -18.97
CA ALA A 227 -25.46 -7.26 -19.78
C ALA A 227 -24.20 -7.62 -18.98
N LEU A 228 -23.92 -6.89 -17.89
CA LEU A 228 -22.79 -7.12 -17.01
C LEU A 228 -23.05 -8.28 -16.03
N TRP A 229 -24.24 -8.32 -15.43
CA TRP A 229 -24.61 -9.29 -14.39
C TRP A 229 -25.37 -10.51 -14.92
N LYS A 230 -25.88 -10.45 -16.15
CA LYS A 230 -26.59 -11.55 -16.82
C LYS A 230 -27.67 -12.15 -15.92
N GLY A 231 -27.62 -13.45 -15.64
CA GLY A 231 -28.61 -14.15 -14.81
C GLY A 231 -28.57 -13.80 -13.32
N TYR A 232 -27.59 -13.02 -12.85
CA TYR A 232 -27.38 -12.70 -11.44
C TYR A 232 -27.84 -11.29 -11.05
N VAL A 233 -28.60 -10.61 -11.92
CA VAL A 233 -29.22 -9.32 -11.57
C VAL A 233 -30.13 -9.50 -10.36
N GLY A 234 -29.90 -8.73 -9.29
CA GLY A 234 -30.63 -8.84 -8.02
C GLY A 234 -30.12 -9.94 -7.09
N MET A 235 -29.10 -10.70 -7.50
CA MET A 235 -28.45 -11.75 -6.70
C MET A 235 -27.00 -11.40 -6.37
N GLU A 236 -26.63 -10.13 -6.42
CA GLU A 236 -25.23 -9.68 -6.34
C GLU A 236 -24.57 -10.09 -5.01
N HIS A 237 -25.29 -9.91 -3.90
CA HIS A 237 -24.80 -10.30 -2.57
C HIS A 237 -24.50 -11.80 -2.48
N ASP A 238 -25.44 -12.63 -2.96
CA ASP A 238 -25.29 -14.10 -2.93
C ASP A 238 -24.22 -14.56 -3.90
N PHE A 239 -24.07 -13.89 -5.05
CA PHE A 239 -22.99 -14.15 -6.01
C PHE A 239 -21.61 -13.93 -5.36
N TYR A 240 -21.43 -12.84 -4.62
CA TYR A 240 -20.17 -12.61 -3.91
C TYR A 240 -19.91 -13.64 -2.83
N ARG A 241 -20.93 -14.04 -2.04
CA ARG A 241 -20.79 -15.12 -1.06
C ARG A 241 -20.39 -16.44 -1.73
N ALA A 242 -21.00 -16.78 -2.85
CA ALA A 242 -20.63 -17.96 -3.65
C ALA A 242 -19.17 -17.87 -4.16
N CYS A 243 -18.71 -16.69 -4.57
CA CYS A 243 -17.31 -16.48 -4.95
C CYS A 243 -16.35 -16.78 -3.78
N TYR A 244 -16.72 -16.39 -2.56
CA TYR A 244 -15.97 -16.72 -1.35
C TYR A 244 -15.95 -18.22 -1.08
N ASP A 245 -17.09 -18.91 -1.19
CA ASP A 245 -17.16 -20.36 -1.02
C ASP A 245 -16.26 -21.10 -2.02
N VAL A 246 -16.24 -20.66 -3.29
CA VAL A 246 -15.33 -21.21 -4.31
C VAL A 246 -13.87 -21.02 -3.94
N VAL A 247 -13.48 -19.81 -3.53
CA VAL A 247 -12.08 -19.52 -3.15
C VAL A 247 -11.66 -20.26 -1.88
N ARG A 248 -12.55 -20.39 -0.89
CA ARG A 248 -12.28 -21.15 0.34
C ARG A 248 -12.05 -22.65 0.06
N ALA A 249 -12.61 -23.18 -1.02
CA ALA A 249 -12.42 -24.56 -1.44
C ALA A 249 -11.13 -24.80 -2.26
N VAL A 250 -10.35 -23.76 -2.55
CA VAL A 250 -9.08 -23.90 -3.27
C VAL A 250 -8.07 -24.65 -2.39
N PRO A 251 -7.46 -25.74 -2.88
CA PRO A 251 -6.46 -26.48 -2.11
C PRO A 251 -5.17 -25.65 -1.93
N ALA A 252 -4.35 -26.04 -0.96
CA ALA A 252 -3.11 -25.31 -0.60
C ALA A 252 -2.16 -25.10 -1.79
N ASP A 253 -2.09 -26.03 -2.75
CA ASP A 253 -1.26 -25.93 -3.96
C ASP A 253 -1.99 -25.21 -5.12
N GLY A 254 -3.29 -24.94 -4.97
CA GLY A 254 -4.15 -24.42 -6.02
C GLY A 254 -3.77 -23.00 -6.42
N LEU A 255 -3.46 -22.15 -5.43
CA LEU A 255 -3.02 -20.77 -5.70
C LEU A 255 -1.69 -20.78 -6.47
N GLU A 256 -0.70 -21.56 -6.04
CA GLU A 256 0.59 -21.65 -6.73
C GLU A 256 0.42 -22.04 -8.20
N ARG A 257 -0.44 -23.04 -8.48
CA ARG A 257 -0.78 -23.45 -9.85
C ARG A 257 -1.45 -22.33 -10.65
N MET A 258 -2.32 -21.53 -10.04
CA MET A 258 -2.98 -20.39 -10.69
C MET A 258 -2.02 -19.25 -11.00
N LEU A 259 -1.02 -19.00 -10.14
CA LEU A 259 -0.05 -17.92 -10.34
C LEU A 259 1.05 -18.31 -11.34
N GLY A 260 1.39 -19.59 -11.42
CA GLY A 260 2.34 -20.11 -12.39
C GLY A 260 3.74 -19.46 -12.30
N LEU A 261 4.35 -19.20 -13.46
CA LEU A 261 5.69 -18.63 -13.56
C LEU A 261 5.78 -17.23 -12.95
N ASP A 262 4.77 -16.38 -13.20
CA ASP A 262 4.74 -15.02 -12.67
C ASP A 262 4.73 -15.03 -11.14
N GLY A 263 3.90 -15.88 -10.53
CA GLY A 263 3.91 -16.08 -9.08
C GLY A 263 5.25 -16.55 -8.53
N THR A 264 5.93 -17.44 -9.24
CA THR A 264 7.25 -17.95 -8.87
C THR A 264 8.31 -16.84 -8.92
N ILE A 265 8.28 -16.00 -9.96
CA ILE A 265 9.22 -14.88 -10.12
C ILE A 265 8.97 -13.84 -9.02
N GLU A 266 7.71 -13.42 -8.83
CA GLU A 266 7.35 -12.43 -7.81
C GLU A 266 7.68 -12.91 -6.39
N LEU A 267 7.48 -14.21 -6.09
CA LEU A 267 7.86 -14.77 -4.80
C LEU A 267 9.37 -14.72 -4.56
N LYS A 268 10.19 -15.08 -5.56
CA LYS A 268 11.66 -15.01 -5.45
C LYS A 268 12.16 -13.57 -5.27
N VAL A 269 11.54 -12.62 -5.96
CA VAL A 269 11.84 -11.19 -5.77
C VAL A 269 11.47 -10.75 -4.35
N LEU A 270 10.29 -11.14 -3.88
CA LEU A 270 9.80 -10.83 -2.54
C LEU A 270 10.70 -11.40 -1.44
N GLU A 271 11.16 -12.66 -1.58
CA GLU A 271 12.11 -13.31 -0.65
C GLU A 271 13.45 -12.57 -0.56
N LYS A 272 13.97 -12.12 -1.70
CA LYS A 272 15.20 -11.32 -1.75
C LYS A 272 15.02 -9.98 -1.04
N LEU A 273 13.93 -9.26 -1.33
CA LEU A 273 13.65 -7.95 -0.74
C LEU A 273 13.33 -8.04 0.76
N HIS A 274 12.69 -9.13 1.19
CA HIS A 274 12.47 -9.42 2.61
C HIS A 274 13.80 -9.49 3.37
N THR A 275 14.76 -10.26 2.86
CA THR A 275 16.09 -10.40 3.47
C THR A 275 16.77 -9.04 3.61
N GLN A 276 16.71 -8.20 2.57
CA GLN A 276 17.28 -6.86 2.58
C GLN A 276 16.61 -5.94 3.63
N ALA A 277 15.29 -6.05 3.81
CA ALA A 277 14.54 -5.23 4.75
C ALA A 277 14.74 -5.66 6.22
N THR A 278 14.91 -6.96 6.49
CA THR A 278 14.99 -7.51 7.86
C THR A 278 16.42 -7.72 8.37
N ALA A 279 17.41 -7.88 7.49
CA ALA A 279 18.81 -8.06 7.85
C ALA A 279 19.70 -7.06 7.11
N PRO A 280 19.55 -5.75 7.40
CA PRO A 280 20.33 -4.72 6.71
C PRO A 280 21.81 -4.83 7.09
N THR A 281 22.69 -4.65 6.11
CA THR A 281 24.14 -4.59 6.31
C THR A 281 24.63 -3.21 5.90
N LEU A 282 25.59 -2.67 6.67
CA LEU A 282 26.25 -1.42 6.31
C LEU A 282 27.19 -1.70 5.13
N PRO A 283 27.03 -1.02 3.98
CA PRO A 283 27.95 -1.19 2.86
C PRO A 283 29.39 -0.86 3.27
N ARG A 284 30.35 -1.56 2.67
CA ARG A 284 31.79 -1.33 2.93
C ARG A 284 32.19 0.12 2.62
N VAL A 285 31.56 0.71 1.61
CA VAL A 285 31.86 2.04 1.08
C VAL A 285 30.55 2.79 0.87
N LEU A 286 30.51 4.05 1.28
CA LEU A 286 29.35 4.92 1.15
C LEU A 286 29.73 6.22 0.44
N ARG A 287 28.76 6.77 -0.28
CA ARG A 287 28.79 8.10 -0.89
C ARG A 287 27.56 8.90 -0.43
N PHE A 288 27.72 10.19 -0.15
CA PHE A 288 26.57 11.08 -0.01
C PHE A 288 25.75 11.09 -1.30
N ASN A 289 24.44 10.87 -1.20
CA ASN A 289 23.59 10.75 -2.38
C ASN A 289 23.49 12.11 -3.09
N PRO A 290 24.00 12.24 -4.33
CA PRO A 290 23.92 13.50 -5.07
C PRO A 290 22.48 13.90 -5.41
N ASP A 291 21.56 12.94 -5.43
CA ASP A 291 20.14 13.16 -5.72
C ASP A 291 19.30 13.42 -4.45
N ALA A 292 19.93 13.49 -3.26
CA ALA A 292 19.22 13.85 -2.04
C ALA A 292 18.80 15.32 -2.09
N THR A 293 17.53 15.58 -1.77
CA THR A 293 17.01 16.93 -1.55
C THR A 293 17.53 17.45 -0.21
N VAL A 294 18.17 18.62 -0.22
CA VAL A 294 18.75 19.28 0.94
C VAL A 294 18.05 20.61 1.16
N LYS A 295 17.48 20.82 2.35
CA LYS A 295 16.89 22.10 2.74
C LYS A 295 17.41 22.53 4.11
N TRP A 296 17.97 23.74 4.18
CA TRP A 296 18.34 24.36 5.44
C TRP A 296 17.11 24.98 6.11
N LEU A 297 16.93 24.69 7.39
CA LEU A 297 15.82 25.21 8.19
C LEU A 297 16.25 26.49 8.93
N SER A 298 15.27 27.27 9.39
CA SER A 298 15.49 28.56 10.06
C SER A 298 16.22 28.43 11.40
N ASP A 299 16.19 27.25 12.02
CA ASP A 299 16.90 26.94 13.27
C ASP A 299 18.35 26.47 13.06
N GLY A 300 18.83 26.45 11.81
CA GLY A 300 20.19 26.01 11.45
C GLY A 300 20.34 24.50 11.27
N SER A 301 19.27 23.72 11.42
CA SER A 301 19.25 22.30 11.06
C SER A 301 19.11 22.10 9.54
N VAL A 302 19.41 20.88 9.08
CA VAL A 302 19.27 20.46 7.68
C VAL A 302 18.25 19.34 7.57
N ALA A 303 17.27 19.51 6.69
CA ALA A 303 16.32 18.50 6.30
C ALA A 303 16.80 17.80 5.02
N LEU A 304 16.86 16.47 5.05
CA LEU A 304 17.34 15.62 3.98
C LEU A 304 16.25 14.64 3.56
N GLY A 305 15.86 14.68 2.28
CA GLY A 305 14.89 13.76 1.68
C GLY A 305 15.48 13.04 0.48
N SER A 306 15.16 11.77 0.27
CA SER A 306 15.60 11.03 -0.93
C SER A 306 14.56 10.01 -1.38
N TYR A 307 14.31 8.97 -0.59
CA TYR A 307 13.49 7.85 -1.06
C TYR A 307 11.97 8.08 -0.99
N SER A 308 11.49 9.09 -0.24
CA SER A 308 10.07 9.37 0.00
C SER A 308 9.87 10.85 0.34
N GLU A 309 8.80 11.45 -0.21
CA GLU A 309 8.37 12.82 0.11
C GLU A 309 7.81 12.94 1.54
N PHE A 310 7.38 11.82 2.14
CA PHE A 310 6.77 11.80 3.46
C PHE A 310 7.78 11.60 4.59
N ASP A 311 9.01 11.19 4.29
CA ASP A 311 9.96 10.67 5.26
C ASP A 311 11.36 11.31 5.16
N ALA A 312 11.38 12.63 5.30
CA ALA A 312 12.60 13.41 5.44
C ALA A 312 13.23 13.22 6.84
N VAL A 313 14.56 13.29 6.89
CA VAL A 313 15.35 13.24 8.11
C VAL A 313 15.88 14.64 8.42
N ALA A 314 15.65 15.14 9.63
CA ALA A 314 16.27 16.37 10.10
C ALA A 314 17.52 16.05 10.93
N LEU A 315 18.62 16.74 10.64
CA LEU A 315 19.90 16.61 11.35
C LEU A 315 20.42 18.01 11.72
N PRO A 316 21.27 18.13 12.75
CA PRO A 316 22.02 19.37 12.98
C PRO A 316 22.81 19.78 11.73
N GLY A 317 22.92 21.07 11.44
CA GLY A 317 23.63 21.58 10.25
C GLY A 317 25.07 21.09 10.12
N GLU A 318 25.77 20.94 11.24
CA GLU A 318 27.14 20.42 11.31
C GLU A 318 27.26 19.01 10.74
N ALA A 319 26.23 18.17 10.91
CA ALA A 319 26.20 16.81 10.40
C ALA A 319 26.31 16.76 8.88
N TYR A 320 25.72 17.73 8.17
CA TYR A 320 25.82 17.82 6.70
C TYR A 320 27.28 17.81 6.24
N SER A 321 28.12 18.61 6.90
CA SER A 321 29.54 18.75 6.57
C SER A 321 30.36 17.47 6.82
N LEU A 322 29.85 16.55 7.64
CA LEU A 322 30.45 15.24 7.91
C LEU A 322 29.97 14.21 6.87
N LEU A 323 28.70 14.29 6.47
CA LEU A 323 28.11 13.35 5.51
C LEU A 323 28.74 13.49 4.11
N VAL A 324 29.10 14.71 3.70
CA VAL A 324 29.74 14.95 2.38
C VAL A 324 31.15 14.37 2.26
N GLU A 325 31.80 14.02 3.37
CA GLU A 325 33.13 13.35 3.38
C GLU A 325 33.06 11.89 2.90
N PHE A 326 31.85 11.31 2.88
CA PHE A 326 31.62 10.02 2.25
C PHE A 326 31.54 10.22 0.74
N THR A 327 32.66 9.96 0.05
CA THR A 327 32.79 10.16 -1.41
C THR A 327 32.65 8.87 -2.23
N GLY A 328 32.56 7.71 -1.57
CA GLY A 328 32.55 6.42 -2.24
C GLY A 328 33.93 5.85 -2.60
N GLN A 329 35.02 6.48 -2.14
CA GLN A 329 36.38 6.06 -2.48
C GLN A 329 37.07 5.24 -1.39
N LYS A 330 36.72 5.47 -0.12
CA LYS A 330 37.34 4.84 1.05
C LYS A 330 36.32 3.99 1.81
N PRO A 331 36.77 2.91 2.49
CA PRO A 331 35.91 2.17 3.40
C PRO A 331 35.31 3.07 4.47
N VAL A 332 34.07 2.78 4.89
CA VAL A 332 33.36 3.54 5.93
C VAL A 332 34.24 3.75 7.17
N GLU A 333 34.92 2.71 7.65
CA GLU A 333 35.77 2.80 8.84
C GLU A 333 36.95 3.76 8.67
N ALA A 334 37.54 3.83 7.47
CA ALA A 334 38.62 4.76 7.18
C ALA A 334 38.13 6.22 7.15
N VAL A 335 36.91 6.46 6.63
CA VAL A 335 36.28 7.79 6.67
C VAL A 335 35.95 8.17 8.11
N ARG A 336 35.37 7.26 8.90
CA ARG A 336 35.08 7.49 10.32
C ARG A 336 36.34 7.82 11.12
N GLN A 337 37.43 7.09 10.90
CA GLN A 337 38.71 7.39 11.56
C GLN A 337 39.22 8.79 11.17
N HIS A 338 39.12 9.15 9.89
CA HIS A 338 39.47 10.50 9.43
C HIS A 338 38.62 11.60 10.11
N LEU A 339 37.31 11.38 10.28
CA LEU A 339 36.43 12.31 10.99
C LEU A 339 36.84 12.47 12.47
N ARG A 340 37.24 11.37 13.14
CA ARG A 340 37.73 11.42 14.52
C ARG A 340 39.00 12.24 14.63
N ASP A 341 39.96 11.98 13.75
CA ASP A 341 41.30 12.58 13.80
C ASP A 341 41.28 14.08 13.43
N HIS A 342 40.43 14.49 12.50
CA HIS A 342 40.47 15.84 11.92
C HIS A 342 39.25 16.72 12.22
N ARG A 343 38.12 16.14 12.61
CA ARG A 343 36.86 16.86 12.86
C ARG A 343 36.32 16.66 14.26
N GLN A 344 37.01 15.87 15.10
CA GLN A 344 36.59 15.52 16.46
C GLN A 344 35.15 14.97 16.50
N ALA A 345 34.75 14.26 15.44
CA ALA A 345 33.41 13.72 15.27
C ALA A 345 33.46 12.22 14.97
N ASP A 346 32.49 11.48 15.50
CA ASP A 346 32.29 10.07 15.18
C ASP A 346 30.83 9.85 14.81
N LEU A 347 30.61 9.28 13.63
CA LEU A 347 29.29 8.87 13.19
C LEU A 347 29.13 7.38 13.48
N ASP A 348 28.20 7.06 14.36
CA ASP A 348 27.91 5.70 14.77
C ASP A 348 27.49 4.83 13.56
N PRO A 349 27.96 3.58 13.44
CA PRO A 349 27.58 2.68 12.34
C PRO A 349 26.06 2.50 12.20
N ASP A 350 25.31 2.51 13.29
CA ASP A 350 23.85 2.38 13.26
C ASP A 350 23.18 3.63 12.65
N ILE A 351 23.74 4.82 12.90
CA ILE A 351 23.29 6.07 12.27
C ILE A 351 23.61 6.03 10.77
N LEU A 352 24.81 5.59 10.39
CA LEU A 352 25.20 5.44 8.98
C LEU A 352 24.31 4.42 8.26
N LEU A 353 23.92 3.35 8.94
CA LEU A 353 22.99 2.35 8.43
C LEU A 353 21.60 2.95 8.21
N GLU A 354 21.07 3.72 9.16
CA GLU A 354 19.76 4.36 9.00
C GLU A 354 19.79 5.42 7.89
N LEU A 355 20.85 6.24 7.80
CA LEU A 355 21.04 7.19 6.69
C LEU A 355 21.16 6.48 5.33
N HIS A 356 21.77 5.29 5.32
CA HIS A 356 21.80 4.45 4.14
C HIS A 356 20.41 3.94 3.74
N ARG A 357 19.62 3.47 4.70
CA ARG A 357 18.23 3.01 4.48
C ARG A 357 17.32 4.14 3.97
N HIS A 358 17.56 5.37 4.41
CA HIS A 358 16.87 6.56 3.92
C HIS A 358 17.42 7.08 2.57
N ARG A 359 18.45 6.43 2.00
CA ARG A 359 19.14 6.83 0.75
C ARG A 359 19.75 8.23 0.82
N ILE A 360 20.11 8.69 2.02
CA ILE A 360 20.95 9.88 2.22
C ILE A 360 22.42 9.51 1.95
N LEU A 361 22.82 8.32 2.39
CA LEU A 361 24.07 7.68 1.99
C LEU A 361 23.76 6.50 1.06
N VAL A 362 24.52 6.33 -0.01
CA VAL A 362 24.32 5.27 -1.00
C VAL A 362 25.63 4.57 -1.32
N GLU A 363 25.55 3.39 -1.91
CA GLU A 363 26.71 2.79 -2.55
C GLU A 363 27.08 3.60 -3.81
N PRO A 364 28.38 3.75 -4.14
CA PRO A 364 28.86 4.63 -5.22
C PRO A 364 28.40 4.23 -6.62
#